data_AF-A0A9E3J9T4-F1
#
_entry.id   AF-A0A9E3J9T4-F1
#
_cell.length_a   1.000
_cell.length_b   1.000
_cell.length_c   1.000
_cell.angle_alpha   90.00
_cell.angle_beta   90.00
_cell.angle_gamma   90.00
#
_symmetry.space_group_name_H-M   'P 1'
#
loop_
_entity.id
_entity.type
_entity.pdbx_description
1 polymer ?
#
loop_
_entity_poly.entity_id
_entity_poly.type
_entity_poly.pdbx_seq_one_letter_code
_entity_poly.pdbx_strand_id
1 'polypeptide(L)'
;LGGRLLSPYWLHEMTDTRTAHGLYGMGLFPVKLPCGTTVWGHNGRINGSYVRTAATVDGRRVLTFRVNTTSIADPDLEPALLAAEFCPRTSLNDRVPNEDPAPRHSFE
;
A
#
# COMPACT_ATOMS: atom_id res chain seq x y z
N LEU A 1 -2.57 -10.98 7.01
CA LEU A 1 -3.61 -12.01 6.91
C LEU A 1 -3.62 -12.83 8.19
N GLY A 2 -4.52 -12.52 9.14
CA GLY A 2 -4.43 -13.05 10.51
C GLY A 2 -5.03 -14.45 10.75
N GLY A 3 -5.20 -15.29 9.72
CA GLY A 3 -5.67 -16.68 9.89
C GLY A 3 -7.07 -16.90 10.47
N ARG A 4 -7.93 -15.87 10.49
CA ARG A 4 -9.29 -15.95 11.07
C ARG A 4 -10.35 -16.57 10.14
N LEU A 5 -10.07 -16.62 8.83
CA LEU A 5 -11.00 -17.15 7.81
C LEU A 5 -10.54 -18.49 7.23
N LEU A 6 -9.24 -18.73 7.17
CA LEU A 6 -8.63 -19.92 6.61
C LEU A 6 -7.73 -20.54 7.67
N SER A 7 -7.68 -21.88 7.70
CA SER A 7 -6.68 -22.59 8.50
C SER A 7 -5.26 -22.22 8.03
N PRO A 8 -4.22 -22.44 8.86
CA PRO A 8 -2.84 -22.13 8.47
C PRO A 8 -2.41 -22.78 7.15
N TYR A 9 -2.84 -24.01 6.89
CA TYR A 9 -2.57 -24.73 5.65
C TYR A 9 -3.19 -24.00 4.44
N TRP A 10 -4.48 -23.67 4.48
CA TRP A 10 -5.13 -22.99 3.35
C TRP A 10 -4.66 -21.55 3.17
N LEU A 11 -4.29 -20.86 4.24
CA LEU A 11 -3.67 -19.54 4.13
C LEU A 11 -2.29 -19.63 3.48
N HIS A 12 -1.50 -20.67 3.82
CA HIS A 12 -0.22 -20.92 3.16
C HIS A 12 -0.41 -21.10 1.65
N GLU A 13 -1.30 -22.02 1.24
CA GLU A 13 -1.62 -22.23 -0.18
C GLU A 13 -2.10 -20.94 -0.86
N MET A 14 -2.94 -20.14 -0.19
CA MET A 14 -3.43 -18.88 -0.75
C MET A 14 -2.31 -17.87 -1.02
N THR A 15 -1.26 -17.89 -0.18
CA THR A 15 -0.09 -17.01 -0.30
C THR A 15 1.11 -17.67 -0.99
N ASP A 16 0.98 -18.90 -1.48
CA ASP A 16 2.03 -19.53 -2.27
C ASP A 16 2.04 -18.95 -3.69
N THR A 17 3.17 -18.40 -4.08
CA THR A 17 3.38 -17.71 -5.37
C THR A 17 4.38 -18.45 -6.26
N ARG A 18 4.87 -19.63 -5.85
CA ARG A 18 5.94 -20.37 -6.56
C ARG A 18 5.59 -20.66 -8.01
N THR A 19 4.36 -21.07 -8.29
CA THR A 19 3.86 -21.40 -9.63
C THR A 19 3.71 -20.16 -10.52
N ALA A 20 3.62 -18.97 -9.93
CA ALA A 20 3.52 -17.69 -10.61
C ALA A 20 4.81 -16.85 -10.49
N HIS A 21 5.96 -17.50 -10.25
CA HIS A 21 7.27 -16.83 -10.15
C HIS A 21 7.30 -15.66 -9.14
N GLY A 22 6.57 -15.80 -8.03
CA GLY A 22 6.51 -14.76 -6.98
C GLY A 22 5.48 -13.65 -7.24
N LEU A 23 4.79 -13.66 -8.39
CA LEU A 23 3.92 -12.55 -8.80
C LEU A 23 2.52 -12.60 -8.18
N TYR A 24 1.98 -13.80 -7.95
CA TYR A 24 0.56 -13.96 -7.65
C TYR A 24 0.26 -15.30 -6.95
N GLY A 25 -0.61 -15.30 -5.94
CA GLY A 25 -1.10 -16.48 -5.23
C GLY A 25 -2.54 -16.83 -5.59
N MET A 26 -3.35 -17.37 -4.67
CA MET A 26 -4.78 -17.58 -4.94
C MET A 26 -5.59 -16.32 -4.61
N GLY A 27 -5.72 -15.42 -5.59
CA GLY A 27 -6.55 -14.20 -5.48
C GLY A 27 -5.89 -13.04 -4.73
N LEU A 28 -4.61 -13.16 -4.39
CA LEU A 28 -3.81 -12.12 -3.74
C LEU A 28 -2.42 -12.06 -4.38
N PHE A 29 -1.80 -10.89 -4.35
CA PHE A 29 -0.41 -10.72 -4.77
C PHE A 29 0.42 -10.00 -3.72
N PRO A 30 1.70 -10.38 -3.57
CA PRO A 30 2.64 -9.68 -2.71
C PRO A 30 3.14 -8.40 -3.37
N VAL A 31 3.42 -7.38 -2.55
CA VAL A 31 4.18 -6.19 -2.94
C VAL A 31 5.30 -6.00 -1.92
N LYS A 32 6.55 -6.07 -2.36
CA LYS A 32 7.72 -5.78 -1.53
C LYS A 32 7.99 -4.28 -1.56
N LEU A 33 7.88 -3.65 -0.40
CA LEU A 33 8.10 -2.22 -0.23
C LEU A 33 9.59 -1.88 -0.10
N PRO A 34 9.99 -0.61 -0.32
CA PRO A 34 11.40 -0.19 -0.21
C PRO A 34 12.03 -0.49 1.15
N CYS A 35 11.24 -0.48 2.23
CA CYS A 35 11.70 -0.84 3.58
C CYS A 35 11.84 -2.36 3.83
N GLY A 36 11.62 -3.21 2.82
CA GLY A 36 11.71 -4.67 2.93
C GLY A 36 10.44 -5.36 3.41
N THR A 37 9.47 -4.62 3.96
CA THR A 37 8.14 -5.15 4.31
C THR A 37 7.42 -5.65 3.06
N THR A 38 6.88 -6.87 3.12
CA THR A 38 5.95 -7.38 2.10
C THR A 38 4.52 -7.24 2.58
N VAL A 39 3.69 -6.58 1.78
CA VAL A 39 2.24 -6.51 1.99
C VAL A 39 1.52 -7.40 0.99
N TRP A 40 0.35 -7.91 1.38
CA TRP A 40 -0.47 -8.81 0.58
C TRP A 40 -1.84 -8.19 0.33
N GLY A 41 -2.38 -8.37 -0.87
CA GLY A 41 -3.66 -7.77 -1.20
C GLY A 41 -4.09 -7.99 -2.63
N HIS A 42 -5.11 -7.25 -3.05
CA HIS A 42 -5.56 -7.21 -4.43
C HIS A 42 -6.02 -5.81 -4.81
N ASN A 43 -6.11 -5.52 -6.10
CA ASN A 43 -6.71 -4.30 -6.63
C ASN A 43 -7.99 -4.62 -7.43
N GLY A 44 -8.92 -3.69 -7.47
CA GLY A 44 -10.14 -3.78 -8.25
C GLY A 44 -10.17 -2.64 -9.26
N ARG A 45 -10.53 -2.95 -10.50
CA ARG A 45 -10.67 -1.95 -11.55
C ARG A 45 -12.00 -2.10 -12.25
N ILE A 46 -12.83 -1.07 -12.18
CA ILE A 46 -14.08 -0.95 -12.94
C ILE A 46 -14.20 0.50 -13.43
N ASN A 47 -15.11 0.75 -14.37
CA ASN A 47 -15.31 2.10 -14.91
C ASN A 47 -15.58 3.11 -13.79
N GLY A 48 -14.75 4.16 -13.73
CA GLY A 48 -14.85 5.22 -12.73
C GLY A 48 -14.39 4.85 -11.32
N SER A 49 -13.85 3.66 -11.11
CA SER A 49 -13.38 3.23 -9.78
C SER A 49 -12.18 2.29 -9.86
N TYR A 50 -11.09 2.72 -9.24
CA TYR A 50 -9.96 1.87 -8.90
C TYR A 50 -9.87 1.77 -7.38
N VAL A 51 -9.77 0.54 -6.87
CA VAL A 51 -9.68 0.23 -5.45
C VAL A 51 -8.42 -0.60 -5.21
N ARG A 52 -7.73 -0.34 -4.11
CA ARG A 52 -6.62 -1.16 -3.65
C ARG A 52 -6.83 -1.51 -2.18
N THR A 53 -6.69 -2.79 -1.85
CA THR A 53 -6.59 -3.26 -0.46
C THR A 53 -5.27 -3.99 -0.27
N ALA A 54 -4.53 -3.65 0.77
CA ALA A 54 -3.29 -4.31 1.16
C ALA A 54 -3.22 -4.47 2.69
N ALA A 55 -2.54 -5.52 3.15
CA ALA A 55 -2.38 -5.82 4.56
C ALA A 55 -0.99 -6.39 4.84
N THR A 56 -0.50 -6.22 6.07
CA THR A 56 0.66 -6.95 6.57
C THR A 56 0.38 -8.46 6.63
N VAL A 57 1.41 -9.29 6.59
CA VAL A 57 1.27 -10.76 6.62
C VAL A 57 0.54 -11.26 7.87
N ASP A 58 0.69 -10.58 9.02
CA ASP A 58 -0.05 -10.88 10.26
C ASP A 58 -1.49 -10.31 10.27
N GLY A 59 -1.81 -9.40 9.34
CA GLY A 59 -3.13 -8.78 9.18
C GLY A 59 -3.46 -7.73 10.23
N ARG A 60 -2.47 -7.27 11.00
CA ARG A 60 -2.68 -6.24 12.04
C ARG A 60 -2.79 -4.83 11.47
N ARG A 61 -2.19 -4.58 10.30
CA ARG A 61 -2.32 -3.32 9.56
C ARG A 61 -2.92 -3.59 8.20
N VAL A 62 -3.93 -2.80 7.84
CA VAL A 62 -4.69 -2.92 6.59
C VAL A 62 -4.97 -1.52 6.06
N LEU A 63 -4.73 -1.31 4.77
CA LEU A 63 -5.09 -0.12 4.04
C LEU A 63 -6.06 -0.50 2.92
N THR A 64 -7.14 0.25 2.80
CA THR A 64 -7.97 0.26 1.60
C THR A 64 -8.10 1.69 1.12
N PHE A 65 -7.84 1.94 -0.16
CA PHE A 65 -8.10 3.23 -0.78
C PHE A 65 -8.84 3.08 -2.11
N ARG A 66 -9.49 4.16 -2.53
CA ARG A 66 -10.19 4.27 -3.81
C ARG A 66 -9.83 5.59 -4.48
N VAL A 67 -9.73 5.57 -5.81
CA VAL A 67 -9.76 6.77 -6.65
C VAL A 67 -10.99 6.74 -7.56
N ASN A 68 -11.59 7.92 -7.80
CA ASN A 68 -12.83 8.09 -8.59
C ASN A 68 -12.57 8.14 -10.11
N THR A 69 -11.64 7.30 -10.55
CA THR A 69 -11.18 7.16 -11.92
C THR A 69 -10.97 5.68 -12.18
N THR A 70 -11.05 5.25 -13.44
CA THR A 70 -10.82 3.85 -13.81
C THR A 70 -9.37 3.40 -13.52
N SER A 71 -8.42 4.33 -13.46
CA SER A 71 -7.03 4.05 -13.11
C SER A 71 -6.44 5.18 -12.30
N ILE A 72 -5.36 4.90 -11.57
CA ILE A 72 -4.54 5.93 -10.96
C ILE A 72 -3.83 6.70 -12.09
N ALA A 73 -3.84 8.02 -12.01
CA ALA A 73 -3.28 8.89 -13.06
C ALA A 73 -1.75 8.81 -13.11
N ASP A 74 -1.11 8.73 -11.95
CA ASP A 74 0.34 8.58 -11.80
C ASP A 74 0.65 7.21 -11.16
N PRO A 75 1.40 6.33 -11.85
CA PRO A 75 1.70 4.99 -11.35
C PRO A 75 2.52 4.98 -10.05
N ASP A 76 3.22 6.06 -9.70
CA ASP A 76 4.05 6.14 -8.50
C ASP A 76 3.24 6.41 -7.22
N LEU A 77 2.00 6.89 -7.35
CA LEU A 77 1.15 7.22 -6.20
C LEU A 77 0.76 6.01 -5.36
N GLU A 78 0.45 4.86 -5.98
CA GLU A 78 0.11 3.66 -5.22
C GLU A 78 1.31 3.12 -4.43
N PRO A 79 2.48 2.87 -5.05
CA PRO A 79 3.68 2.49 -4.32
C PRO A 79 4.06 3.47 -3.20
N ALA A 80 3.97 4.78 -3.45
CA ALA A 80 4.27 5.80 -2.45
C ALA A 80 3.30 5.74 -1.26
N LEU A 81 2.00 5.60 -1.51
CA LEU A 81 0.99 5.49 -0.46
C LEU A 81 1.16 4.20 0.36
N LEU A 82 1.43 3.07 -0.29
CA LEU A 82 1.73 1.81 0.40
C LEU A 82 3.00 1.94 1.27
N ALA A 83 4.05 2.56 0.75
CA ALA A 83 5.27 2.79 1.52
C ALA A 83 5.00 3.70 2.73
N ALA A 84 4.27 4.80 2.54
CA ALA A 84 3.94 5.74 3.61
C ALA A 84 3.14 5.11 4.76
N GLU A 85 2.25 4.16 4.46
CA GLU A 85 1.43 3.47 5.46
C GLU A 85 2.20 2.35 6.19
N PHE A 86 2.90 1.50 5.43
CA PHE A 86 3.41 0.24 5.97
C PHE A 86 4.88 0.28 6.38
N CYS A 87 5.68 1.19 5.83
CA CYS A 87 7.06 1.34 6.26
C CYS A 87 7.16 2.10 7.58
N PRO A 88 8.19 1.82 8.40
CA PRO A 88 8.48 2.64 9.57
C PRO A 88 8.67 4.10 9.14
N ARG A 89 8.12 5.04 9.92
CA ARG A 89 8.50 6.44 9.77
C ARG A 89 9.94 6.58 10.24
N THR A 90 10.87 6.75 9.32
CA THR A 90 12.22 7.15 9.67
C THR A 90 12.13 8.55 10.28
N SER A 91 12.62 8.75 11.51
CA SER A 91 12.66 10.06 12.19
C SER A 91 13.53 11.11 11.49
N LEU A 92 14.02 10.83 10.28
CA LEU A 92 14.81 11.74 9.47
C LEU A 92 13.98 12.87 8.82
N ASN A 93 12.64 12.80 8.88
CA ASN A 93 11.77 13.90 8.41
C ASN A 93 11.17 14.79 9.52
N ASP A 94 11.50 14.56 10.80
CA ASP A 94 11.15 15.50 11.89
C ASP A 94 12.15 16.68 12.00
N ARG A 95 13.08 16.82 11.05
CA ARG A 95 14.01 17.96 10.92
C ARG A 95 13.83 18.73 9.62
N VAL A 96 12.60 19.01 9.21
CA VAL A 96 12.35 20.23 8.44
C VAL A 96 12.00 21.30 9.47
N PRO A 97 12.90 22.24 9.80
CA PRO A 97 12.51 23.42 10.53
C PRO A 97 11.36 24.06 9.75
N ASN A 98 10.29 24.38 10.44
CA ASN A 98 9.22 25.20 9.89
C ASN A 98 9.84 26.55 9.49
N GLU A 99 10.26 26.70 8.23
CA GLU A 99 10.60 28.03 7.72
C GLU A 99 9.28 28.80 7.62
N ASP A 100 9.13 29.79 8.48
CA ASP A 100 8.05 30.76 8.42
C ASP A 100 7.95 31.26 6.97
N PRO A 101 6.76 31.18 6.33
CA PRO A 101 6.60 31.80 5.03
C PRO A 101 6.83 33.30 5.20
N ALA A 102 7.81 33.83 4.46
CA ALA A 102 8.13 35.25 4.40
C ALA A 102 6.84 36.09 4.22
N PRO A 103 6.75 37.29 4.83
CA PRO A 103 5.55 38.09 4.79
C PRO A 103 5.17 38.38 3.33
N ARG A 104 3.96 37.96 2.95
CA ARG A 104 3.38 38.32 1.66
C ARG A 104 3.27 39.84 1.62
N HIS A 105 3.92 40.46 0.64
CA HIS A 105 3.79 41.87 0.34
C HIS A 105 2.32 42.24 0.16
N SER A 106 1.89 43.30 0.85
CA SER A 106 0.62 43.98 0.63
C SER A 106 0.55 44.41 -0.83
N PHE A 107 -0.47 43.97 -1.55
CA PHE A 107 -0.86 44.57 -2.81
C PHE A 107 -2.08 45.44 -2.53
N GLU A 108 -1.87 46.73 -2.74
CA GLU A 108 -2.88 47.76 -2.99
C GLU A 108 -3.52 47.55 -4.37
#